data_AF-A0A401FWL0-F1
#
_entry.id   AF-A0A401FWL0-F1
#
_cell.length_a   1.000
_cell.length_b   1.000
_cell.length_c   1.000
_cell.angle_alpha   90.00
_cell.angle_beta   90.00
_cell.angle_gamma   90.00
#
_symmetry.space_group_name_H-M   'P 1'
#
loop_
_entity.id
_entity.type
_entity.pdbx_description
1 polymer ?
#
loop_
_entity_poly.entity_id
_entity_poly.type
_entity_poly.pdbx_seq_one_letter_code
_entity_poly.pdbx_strand_id
1 'polypeptide(L)'
;MRNRNKILLICFFIGWIALEMTAYAGQITLESHAFGVEKINGKKIFVITPDNDEALWFVISEESVIQIRNTPPTMHHVDVIRASPDEKYLAVSSVGEGHPVIHVLSLPDLLADQEDAVLYAINPYPGNAGIVGWKGNHLHIESDILLTHGTGEEAYLSEALTLFSYESFLLDMKTGKLEPVSEMLKNPVEYYGNHLLLTPDSYSPAAELDALRVLNDVSAIPYLEKTLKSERYLKHRKDIKALLLKLKKTVSGK
;
A
#
# COMPACT_ATOMS: atom_id res chain seq x y z
N MET A 1 30.37 -5.82 36.02
CA MET A 1 29.34 -5.22 36.91
C MET A 1 28.53 -4.05 36.29
N ARG A 2 28.77 -3.62 35.04
CA ARG A 2 28.07 -2.47 34.42
C ARG A 2 26.73 -2.79 33.69
N ASN A 3 26.43 -4.06 33.41
CA ASN A 3 25.20 -4.46 32.68
C ASN A 3 23.96 -4.67 33.55
N ARG A 4 24.09 -4.90 34.87
CA ARG A 4 22.92 -5.13 35.74
C ARG A 4 22.04 -3.89 35.93
N ASN A 5 22.60 -2.69 35.82
CA ASN A 5 21.85 -1.44 36.02
C ASN A 5 21.03 -1.01 34.80
N LYS A 6 21.36 -1.48 33.58
CA LYS A 6 20.60 -1.16 32.36
C LYS A 6 19.33 -2.00 32.22
N ILE A 7 19.41 -3.29 32.56
CA ILE A 7 18.25 -4.19 32.63
C ILE A 7 17.28 -3.71 33.73
N LEU A 8 17.81 -3.23 34.87
CA LEU A 8 16.98 -2.64 35.91
C LEU A 8 16.25 -1.37 35.45
N LEU A 9 16.84 -0.55 34.57
CA LEU A 9 16.20 0.65 34.03
C LEU A 9 15.14 0.33 32.96
N ILE A 10 15.33 -0.72 32.17
CA ILE A 10 14.36 -1.19 31.16
C ILE A 10 13.21 -1.95 31.81
N CYS A 11 13.49 -2.79 32.81
CA CYS A 11 12.46 -3.35 33.68
C CYS A 11 11.80 -2.25 34.54
N PHE A 12 12.50 -1.17 34.87
CA PHE A 12 11.86 0.02 35.41
C PHE A 12 11.06 0.75 34.35
N PHE A 13 11.41 0.79 33.06
CA PHE A 13 10.61 1.52 32.07
C PHE A 13 9.37 0.74 31.64
N ILE A 14 9.51 -0.56 31.35
CA ILE A 14 8.39 -1.48 31.10
C ILE A 14 7.59 -1.70 32.39
N GLY A 15 8.29 -1.79 33.52
CA GLY A 15 7.68 -1.89 34.83
C GLY A 15 7.03 -0.60 35.29
N TRP A 16 7.54 0.60 34.96
CA TRP A 16 6.93 1.92 35.23
C TRP A 16 5.76 2.16 34.31
N ILE A 17 5.86 1.79 33.03
CA ILE A 17 4.70 1.67 32.14
C ILE A 17 3.67 0.71 32.78
N ALA A 18 4.08 -0.39 33.44
CA ALA A 18 3.16 -1.29 34.15
C ALA A 18 2.77 -0.86 35.60
N LEU A 19 3.55 -0.03 36.29
CA LEU A 19 3.38 0.37 37.71
C LEU A 19 2.67 1.72 37.83
N GLU A 20 2.92 2.68 36.93
CA GLU A 20 2.02 3.83 36.77
C GLU A 20 0.63 3.36 36.30
N MET A 21 0.55 2.24 35.58
CA MET A 21 -0.72 1.56 35.27
C MET A 21 -1.41 0.90 36.47
N THR A 22 -0.75 0.76 37.63
CA THR A 22 -1.36 0.14 38.83
C THR A 22 -1.41 1.05 40.07
N ALA A 23 -0.69 2.18 40.11
CA ALA A 23 -0.64 3.07 41.27
C ALA A 23 -1.36 4.43 41.09
N TYR A 24 -1.82 4.76 39.88
CA TYR A 24 -2.83 5.79 39.67
C TYR A 24 -4.03 5.13 38.98
N ALA A 25 -5.10 4.88 39.74
CA ALA A 25 -6.42 4.58 39.20
C ALA A 25 -7.09 5.84 38.59
N GLY A 26 -6.30 6.68 37.93
CA GLY A 26 -6.76 7.59 36.88
C GLY A 26 -6.17 7.02 35.60
N GLN A 27 -7.03 6.56 34.69
CA GLN A 27 -6.64 6.01 33.40
C GLN A 27 -5.56 6.90 32.76
N ILE A 28 -4.29 6.47 32.77
CA ILE A 28 -3.38 6.85 31.70
C ILE A 28 -3.82 5.96 30.54
N THR A 29 -4.89 6.37 29.86
CA THR A 29 -5.09 6.00 28.47
C THR A 29 -3.85 6.53 27.76
N LEU A 30 -2.91 5.64 27.43
CA LEU A 30 -2.09 5.86 26.26
C LEU A 30 -3.08 5.93 25.11
N GLU A 31 -3.50 7.14 24.77
CA GLU A 31 -4.28 7.41 23.56
C GLU A 31 -3.43 7.17 22.30
N SER A 32 -2.27 6.49 22.40
CA SER A 32 -1.53 6.03 21.23
C SER A 32 -2.36 5.00 20.46
N HIS A 33 -2.79 5.39 19.27
CA HIS A 33 -3.80 4.67 18.50
C HIS A 33 -3.29 3.45 17.72
N ALA A 34 -1.97 3.19 17.65
CA ALA A 34 -1.46 1.99 16.96
C ALA A 34 -0.13 1.48 17.53
N PHE A 35 -0.03 0.15 17.65
CA PHE A 35 1.20 -0.56 17.97
C PHE A 35 1.45 -1.66 16.94
N GLY A 36 2.63 -1.64 16.31
CA GLY A 36 3.12 -2.71 15.47
C GLY A 36 4.12 -3.58 16.22
N VAL A 37 3.95 -4.91 16.24
CA VAL A 37 4.94 -5.84 16.80
C VAL A 37 5.22 -6.98 15.82
N GLU A 38 6.47 -7.13 15.40
CA GLU A 38 6.91 -8.24 14.56
C GLU A 38 8.14 -8.92 15.15
N LYS A 39 8.17 -10.26 15.14
CA LYS A 39 9.28 -11.06 15.68
C LYS A 39 10.26 -11.39 14.56
N ILE A 40 11.54 -11.09 14.77
CA ILE A 40 12.62 -11.22 13.79
C ILE A 40 13.85 -11.77 14.50
N ASN A 41 14.34 -12.96 14.14
CA ASN A 41 15.58 -13.56 14.69
C ASN A 41 15.63 -13.56 16.23
N GLY A 42 14.51 -13.85 16.88
CA GLY A 42 14.39 -13.82 18.35
C GLY A 42 14.31 -12.43 18.98
N LYS A 43 14.43 -11.37 18.18
CA LYS A 43 14.15 -9.98 18.57
C LYS A 43 12.71 -9.61 18.19
N LYS A 44 12.26 -8.45 18.65
CA LYS A 44 11.00 -7.83 18.23
C LYS A 44 11.28 -6.44 17.69
N ILE A 45 10.69 -6.09 16.56
CA ILE A 45 10.53 -4.69 16.16
C ILE A 45 9.22 -4.20 16.75
N PHE A 46 9.29 -3.07 17.42
CA PHE A 46 8.18 -2.42 18.11
C PHE A 46 8.06 -0.99 17.62
N VAL A 47 6.85 -0.58 17.23
CA VAL A 47 6.57 0.76 16.73
C VAL A 47 5.49 1.39 17.58
N ILE A 48 5.73 2.63 18.00
CA ILE A 48 4.77 3.48 18.70
C ILE A 48 4.53 4.69 17.82
N THR A 49 3.26 5.06 17.60
CA THR A 49 2.93 6.34 16.99
C THR A 49 2.25 7.23 18.04
N PRO A 50 2.96 8.24 18.59
CA PRO A 50 2.34 9.24 19.45
C PRO A 50 1.43 10.17 18.63
N ASP A 51 0.41 10.73 19.27
CA ASP A 51 -0.49 11.68 18.58
C ASP A 51 0.26 12.94 18.16
N ASN A 52 0.16 13.28 16.88
CA ASN A 52 0.81 14.45 16.27
C ASN A 52 2.34 14.46 16.33
N ASP A 53 2.97 13.28 16.46
CA ASP A 53 4.43 13.14 16.45
C ASP A 53 4.88 12.02 15.48
N GLU A 54 6.18 11.95 15.22
CA GLU A 54 6.78 10.91 14.38
C GLU A 54 6.73 9.54 15.06
N ALA A 55 6.60 8.48 14.26
CA ALA A 55 6.63 7.11 14.77
C ALA A 55 7.99 6.78 15.39
N LEU A 56 7.98 6.23 16.61
CA LEU A 56 9.16 5.79 17.34
C LEU A 56 9.36 4.29 17.16
N TRP A 57 10.56 3.90 16.71
CA TRP A 57 10.90 2.52 16.37
C TRP A 57 11.91 1.94 17.37
N PHE A 58 11.67 0.71 17.81
CA PHE A 58 12.51 0.03 18.78
C PHE A 58 12.80 -1.41 18.34
N VAL A 59 14.02 -1.86 18.61
CA VAL A 59 14.43 -3.27 18.59
C VAL A 59 14.52 -3.76 20.04
N ILE A 60 13.69 -4.75 20.36
CA ILE A 60 13.61 -5.34 21.69
C ILE A 60 14.19 -6.76 21.64
N SER A 61 15.13 -7.04 22.54
CA SER A 61 15.71 -8.36 22.78
C SER A 61 15.64 -8.69 24.27
N GLU A 62 16.05 -9.90 24.66
CA GLU A 62 16.13 -10.28 26.08
C GLU A 62 17.11 -9.38 26.88
N GLU A 63 18.15 -8.86 26.20
CA GLU A 63 19.25 -8.15 26.86
C GLU A 63 19.15 -6.62 26.74
N SER A 64 18.42 -6.13 25.75
CA SER A 64 18.43 -4.71 25.40
C SER A 64 17.17 -4.25 24.67
N VAL A 65 16.89 -2.96 24.84
CA VAL A 65 15.94 -2.19 24.03
C VAL A 65 16.75 -1.07 23.38
N ILE A 66 16.73 -1.03 22.06
CA ILE A 66 17.47 -0.05 21.25
C ILE A 66 16.46 0.71 20.41
N GLN A 67 16.48 2.04 20.48
CA GLN A 67 15.71 2.88 19.56
C GLN A 67 16.44 2.98 18.23
N ILE A 68 15.71 2.80 17.12
CA ILE A 68 16.17 3.07 15.76
C ILE A 68 16.02 4.58 15.53
N ARG A 69 17.08 5.25 15.09
CA ARG A 69 17.11 6.70 14.90
C ARG A 69 16.79 7.10 13.48
N ASN A 70 17.26 6.30 12.52
CA ASN A 70 16.98 6.47 11.11
C ASN A 70 15.68 5.71 10.80
N THR A 71 14.57 6.31 11.21
CA THR A 71 13.27 5.70 11.06
C THR A 71 12.79 5.78 9.61
N PRO A 72 12.09 4.76 9.12
CA PRO A 72 11.49 4.80 7.80
C PRO A 72 10.55 6.00 7.63
N PRO A 73 10.37 6.53 6.41
CA PRO A 73 9.30 7.49 6.14
C PRO A 73 7.98 6.84 6.55
N THR A 74 7.29 7.50 7.46
CA THR A 74 5.95 7.11 7.91
C THR A 74 5.08 8.34 7.84
N MET A 75 3.81 8.16 7.52
CA MET A 75 2.83 9.23 7.61
C MET A 75 2.43 9.45 9.08
N HIS A 76 1.19 9.90 9.34
CA HIS A 76 0.76 10.21 10.71
C HIS A 76 0.76 9.00 11.65
N HIS A 77 0.45 7.79 11.18
CA HIS A 77 0.52 6.59 12.00
C HIS A 77 0.89 5.33 11.23
N VAL A 78 1.54 4.38 11.91
CA VAL A 78 1.84 3.05 11.36
C VAL A 78 0.69 2.11 11.69
N ASP A 79 -0.03 1.65 10.67
CA ASP A 79 -1.18 0.75 10.81
C ASP A 79 -0.75 -0.72 10.90
N VAL A 80 0.11 -1.15 9.98
CA VAL A 80 0.54 -2.56 9.88
C VAL A 80 2.04 -2.65 9.63
N ILE A 81 2.71 -3.58 10.32
CA ILE A 81 4.05 -4.05 9.95
C ILE A 81 4.03 -5.57 9.74
N ARG A 82 4.79 -6.09 8.76
CA ARG A 82 4.90 -7.53 8.47
C ARG A 82 6.31 -7.88 8.02
N ALA A 83 7.01 -8.74 8.74
CA ALA A 83 8.32 -9.25 8.33
C ALA A 83 8.19 -10.34 7.25
N SER A 84 9.12 -10.37 6.30
CA SER A 84 9.18 -11.45 5.31
C SER A 84 9.55 -12.79 5.97
N PRO A 85 9.16 -13.94 5.40
CA PRO A 85 9.47 -15.26 5.99
C PRO A 85 10.97 -15.56 6.10
N ASP A 86 11.79 -14.95 5.26
CA ASP A 86 13.25 -15.05 5.30
C ASP A 86 13.91 -13.94 6.10
N GLU A 87 13.11 -13.07 6.73
CA GLU A 87 13.52 -11.98 7.61
C GLU A 87 14.53 -11.02 6.95
N LYS A 88 14.42 -10.84 5.63
CA LYS A 88 15.22 -9.85 4.90
C LYS A 88 14.49 -8.54 4.70
N TYR A 89 13.16 -8.57 4.74
CA TYR A 89 12.33 -7.42 4.42
C TYR A 89 11.30 -7.15 5.52
N LEU A 90 10.90 -5.89 5.64
CA LEU A 90 9.78 -5.47 6.48
C LEU A 90 8.85 -4.60 5.67
N ALA A 91 7.60 -5.04 5.50
CA ALA A 91 6.55 -4.23 4.91
C ALA A 91 5.87 -3.41 6.00
N VAL A 92 5.64 -2.14 5.74
CA VAL A 92 5.08 -1.15 6.65
C VAL A 92 3.97 -0.42 5.93
N SER A 93 2.76 -0.47 6.45
CA SER A 93 1.66 0.40 6.02
C SER A 93 1.53 1.53 7.03
N SER A 94 1.56 2.77 6.55
CA SER A 94 1.32 3.96 7.35
C SER A 94 0.23 4.80 6.70
N VAL A 95 -0.56 5.51 7.50
CA VAL A 95 -1.70 6.30 7.04
C VAL A 95 -1.56 7.74 7.52
N GLY A 96 -1.78 8.69 6.64
CA GLY A 96 -1.88 10.12 6.96
C GLY A 96 -3.05 10.75 6.22
N GLU A 97 -3.88 11.51 6.93
CA GLU A 97 -5.10 12.12 6.40
C GLU A 97 -6.07 11.11 5.74
N GLY A 98 -5.99 9.83 6.12
CA GLY A 98 -6.78 8.75 5.53
C GLY A 98 -6.18 8.12 4.27
N HIS A 99 -4.98 8.55 3.85
CA HIS A 99 -4.27 7.97 2.71
C HIS A 99 -3.24 6.94 3.19
N PRO A 100 -3.41 5.65 2.88
CA PRO A 100 -2.41 4.64 3.19
C PRO A 100 -1.23 4.72 2.23
N VAL A 101 -0.01 4.53 2.72
CA VAL A 101 1.22 4.32 1.94
C VAL A 101 1.89 3.06 2.46
N ILE A 102 2.40 2.23 1.55
CA ILE A 102 3.14 1.01 1.90
C ILE A 102 4.62 1.19 1.55
N HIS A 103 5.48 1.08 2.54
CA HIS A 103 6.93 1.00 2.38
C HIS A 103 7.41 -0.43 2.57
N VAL A 104 8.41 -0.84 1.80
CA VAL A 104 9.12 -2.10 2.01
C VAL A 104 10.57 -1.80 2.29
N LEU A 105 11.06 -2.30 3.42
CA LEU A 105 12.35 -1.94 3.98
C LEU A 105 13.31 -3.12 3.93
N SER A 106 14.60 -2.83 3.76
CA SER A 106 15.69 -3.75 4.05
C SER A 106 15.84 -3.91 5.56
N LEU A 107 15.55 -5.10 6.07
CA LEU A 107 15.63 -5.37 7.50
C LEU A 107 17.06 -5.30 8.06
N PRO A 108 18.09 -5.83 7.36
CA PRO A 108 19.48 -5.65 7.79
C PRO A 108 19.89 -4.19 7.91
N ASP A 109 19.50 -3.34 6.95
CA ASP A 109 19.87 -1.92 6.94
C ASP A 109 19.12 -1.14 8.02
N LEU A 110 17.83 -1.42 8.21
CA LEU A 110 17.03 -0.89 9.32
C LEU A 110 17.62 -1.25 10.68
N LEU A 111 18.00 -2.52 10.89
CA LEU A 111 18.58 -3.00 12.14
C LEU A 111 20.01 -2.47 12.37
N ALA A 112 20.69 -2.08 11.30
CA ALA A 112 21.99 -1.40 11.34
C ALA A 112 21.84 0.13 11.54
N ASP A 113 20.62 0.64 11.66
CA ASP A 113 20.31 2.08 11.79
C ASP A 113 20.88 2.90 10.62
N GLN A 114 20.71 2.41 9.39
CA GLN A 114 21.09 3.13 8.17
C GLN A 114 19.95 4.03 7.67
N GLU A 115 20.30 5.15 7.04
CA GLU A 115 19.36 6.17 6.53
C GLU A 115 18.46 5.63 5.41
N ASP A 116 19.02 4.87 4.46
CA ASP A 116 18.34 4.42 3.25
C ASP A 116 17.81 2.97 3.36
N ALA A 117 16.99 2.68 4.38
CA ALA A 117 16.41 1.35 4.54
C ALA A 117 15.25 1.06 3.56
N VAL A 118 14.68 2.06 2.89
CA VAL A 118 13.52 1.90 1.99
C VAL A 118 13.95 1.33 0.64
N LEU A 119 13.37 0.18 0.27
CA LEU A 119 13.58 -0.45 -1.03
C LEU A 119 12.48 -0.08 -2.02
N TYR A 120 11.23 -0.08 -1.56
CA TYR A 120 10.06 0.19 -2.40
C TYR A 120 9.03 1.02 -1.64
N ALA A 121 8.35 1.89 -2.37
CA ALA A 121 7.22 2.67 -1.89
C ALA A 121 6.03 2.50 -2.85
N ILE A 122 4.86 2.30 -2.26
CA ILE A 122 3.59 2.14 -2.98
C ILE A 122 2.63 3.16 -2.41
N ASN A 123 2.34 4.17 -3.22
CA ASN A 123 1.36 5.20 -2.93
C ASN A 123 0.10 4.93 -3.79
N PRO A 124 -0.98 4.37 -3.19
CA PRO A 124 -2.20 4.06 -3.91
C PRO A 124 -3.06 5.30 -4.19
N TYR A 125 -2.72 6.49 -3.69
CA TYR A 125 -3.58 7.67 -3.85
C TYR A 125 -3.94 7.93 -5.33
N PRO A 126 -5.23 8.16 -5.67
CA PRO A 126 -6.36 8.42 -4.76
C PRO A 126 -7.12 7.17 -4.24
N GLY A 127 -6.65 5.97 -4.54
CA GLY A 127 -7.19 4.73 -3.99
C GLY A 127 -6.61 4.36 -2.62
N ASN A 128 -6.92 3.14 -2.20
CA ASN A 128 -6.46 2.50 -0.98
C ASN A 128 -5.71 1.21 -1.28
N ALA A 129 -4.68 0.93 -0.49
CA ALA A 129 -3.99 -0.36 -0.51
C ALA A 129 -3.65 -0.82 0.91
N GLY A 130 -3.68 -2.13 1.11
CA GLY A 130 -3.39 -2.77 2.40
C GLY A 130 -2.47 -3.98 2.25
N ILE A 131 -1.68 -4.25 3.30
CA ILE A 131 -0.80 -5.43 3.35
C ILE A 131 -1.61 -6.65 3.78
N VAL A 132 -1.69 -7.67 2.91
CA VAL A 132 -2.26 -8.97 3.28
C VAL A 132 -1.21 -9.82 3.99
N GLY A 133 0.02 -9.85 3.47
CA GLY A 133 1.13 -10.61 4.04
C GLY A 133 2.17 -10.98 2.99
N TRP A 134 2.92 -12.05 3.25
CA TRP A 134 4.00 -12.50 2.37
C TRP A 134 3.69 -13.85 1.73
N LYS A 135 4.02 -14.00 0.44
CA LYS A 135 3.97 -15.26 -0.31
C LYS A 135 5.34 -15.58 -0.89
N GLY A 136 6.17 -16.25 -0.08
CA GLY A 136 7.58 -16.46 -0.42
C GLY A 136 8.31 -15.13 -0.49
N ASN A 137 8.94 -14.83 -1.63
CA ASN A 137 9.67 -13.58 -1.87
C ASN A 137 8.79 -12.46 -2.49
N HIS A 138 7.49 -12.53 -2.29
CA HIS A 138 6.54 -11.53 -2.78
C HIS A 138 5.72 -10.96 -1.63
N LEU A 139 5.55 -9.64 -1.63
CA LEU A 139 4.58 -8.97 -0.76
C LEU A 139 3.21 -9.01 -1.43
N HIS A 140 2.22 -9.56 -0.74
CA HIS A 140 0.82 -9.63 -1.16
C HIS A 140 0.06 -8.42 -0.63
N ILE A 141 -0.49 -7.65 -1.56
CA ILE A 141 -1.21 -6.39 -1.32
C ILE A 141 -2.62 -6.53 -1.88
N GLU A 142 -3.61 -5.94 -1.21
CA GLU A 142 -4.94 -5.71 -1.75
C GLU A 142 -5.13 -4.22 -2.03
N SER A 143 -5.77 -3.87 -3.14
CA SER A 143 -5.96 -2.49 -3.56
C SER A 143 -7.25 -2.31 -4.35
N ASP A 144 -7.90 -1.16 -4.17
CA ASP A 144 -9.05 -0.73 -4.97
C ASP A 144 -8.63 0.09 -6.21
N ILE A 145 -7.34 0.22 -6.48
CA ILE A 145 -6.78 0.92 -7.63
C ILE A 145 -5.74 0.05 -8.35
N LEU A 146 -5.60 0.23 -9.67
CA LEU A 146 -4.66 -0.55 -10.49
C LEU A 146 -3.20 -0.15 -10.22
N LEU A 147 -2.56 -0.85 -9.27
CA LEU A 147 -1.18 -0.54 -8.83
C LEU A 147 -0.09 -0.79 -9.88
N THR A 148 -0.38 -1.52 -10.95
CA THR A 148 0.61 -1.84 -12.01
C THR A 148 1.03 -0.62 -12.84
N HIS A 149 0.35 0.53 -12.67
CA HIS A 149 0.59 1.76 -13.44
C HIS A 149 1.19 2.90 -12.60
N GLY A 150 1.54 2.64 -11.33
CA GLY A 150 2.14 3.62 -10.44
C GLY A 150 3.09 2.95 -9.45
N THR A 151 4.35 2.80 -9.87
CA THR A 151 5.44 2.33 -8.99
C THR A 151 6.37 3.50 -8.69
N GLY A 152 6.65 3.77 -7.40
CA GLY A 152 7.55 4.83 -6.92
C GLY A 152 6.85 5.88 -6.05
N GLU A 153 7.62 6.61 -5.23
CA GLU A 153 7.08 7.60 -4.27
C GLU A 153 6.33 8.75 -4.95
N GLU A 154 6.75 9.16 -6.14
CA GLU A 154 6.13 10.26 -6.91
C GLU A 154 5.07 9.77 -7.91
N ALA A 155 4.80 8.47 -7.98
CA ALA A 155 3.91 7.91 -8.99
C ALA A 155 2.45 8.21 -8.63
N TYR A 156 1.94 9.35 -9.09
CA TYR A 156 0.53 9.69 -8.97
C TYR A 156 -0.31 8.76 -9.85
N LEU A 157 -1.17 7.94 -9.22
CA LEU A 157 -2.13 7.12 -9.94
C LEU A 157 -3.31 7.99 -10.37
N SER A 158 -3.80 7.76 -11.59
CA SER A 158 -5.04 8.42 -12.02
C SER A 158 -6.23 7.81 -11.28
N GLU A 159 -7.10 8.64 -10.73
CA GLU A 159 -8.42 8.23 -10.17
C GLU A 159 -9.23 7.40 -11.17
N ALA A 160 -9.04 7.62 -12.46
CA ALA A 160 -9.67 6.84 -13.51
C ALA A 160 -9.27 5.34 -13.49
N LEU A 161 -8.21 4.96 -12.77
CA LEU A 161 -7.75 3.58 -12.65
C LEU A 161 -8.27 2.87 -11.38
N THR A 162 -9.27 3.43 -10.71
CA THR A 162 -10.02 2.75 -9.64
C THR A 162 -10.69 1.49 -10.19
N LEU A 163 -10.58 0.41 -9.42
CA LEU A 163 -11.13 -0.90 -9.68
C LEU A 163 -12.54 -1.00 -9.09
N PHE A 164 -13.35 -1.90 -9.65
CA PHE A 164 -14.75 -2.09 -9.21
C PHE A 164 -14.87 -3.00 -7.98
N SER A 165 -13.74 -3.50 -7.46
CA SER A 165 -13.59 -4.29 -6.24
C SER A 165 -12.13 -4.20 -5.76
N TYR A 166 -11.89 -4.55 -4.50
CA TYR A 166 -10.51 -4.80 -4.04
C TYR A 166 -9.93 -6.00 -4.77
N GLU A 167 -8.72 -5.84 -5.27
CA GLU A 167 -8.01 -6.82 -6.07
C GLU A 167 -6.61 -7.06 -5.51
N SER A 168 -6.11 -8.27 -5.72
CA SER A 168 -4.82 -8.70 -5.18
C SER A 168 -3.66 -8.44 -6.14
N PHE A 169 -2.55 -7.97 -5.59
CA PHE A 169 -1.28 -7.72 -6.26
C PHE A 169 -0.12 -8.39 -5.53
N LEU A 170 0.91 -8.77 -6.27
CA LEU A 170 2.17 -9.28 -5.76
C LEU A 170 3.29 -8.33 -6.18
N LEU A 171 4.01 -7.79 -5.20
CA LEU A 171 5.28 -7.09 -5.42
C LEU A 171 6.42 -8.12 -5.37
N ASP A 172 7.15 -8.27 -6.47
CA ASP A 172 8.35 -9.11 -6.52
C ASP A 172 9.54 -8.35 -5.91
N MET A 173 10.13 -8.88 -4.84
CA MET A 173 11.21 -8.23 -4.09
C MET A 173 12.56 -8.17 -4.80
N LYS A 174 12.71 -8.87 -5.92
CA LYS A 174 13.94 -8.85 -6.72
C LYS A 174 13.87 -7.76 -7.79
N THR A 175 12.70 -7.56 -8.37
CA THR A 175 12.48 -6.68 -9.52
C THR A 175 11.78 -5.37 -9.17
N GLY A 176 11.12 -5.30 -8.00
CA GLY A 176 10.25 -4.20 -7.63
C GLY A 176 8.96 -4.11 -8.44
N LYS A 177 8.67 -5.11 -9.28
CA LYS A 177 7.51 -5.11 -10.15
C LYS A 177 6.26 -5.55 -9.37
N LEU A 178 5.19 -4.77 -9.51
CA LEU A 178 3.85 -5.16 -9.10
C LEU A 178 3.14 -5.91 -10.23
N GLU A 179 2.57 -7.07 -9.91
CA GLU A 179 1.77 -7.86 -10.84
C GLU A 179 0.41 -8.20 -10.21
N PRO A 180 -0.69 -8.17 -10.98
CA PRO A 180 -1.98 -8.56 -10.47
C PRO A 180 -2.07 -10.09 -10.36
N VAL A 181 -2.76 -10.56 -9.32
CA VAL A 181 -3.03 -12.00 -9.14
C VAL A 181 -4.13 -12.47 -10.10
N SER A 182 -5.14 -11.62 -10.35
CA SER A 182 -6.25 -11.92 -11.27
C SER A 182 -5.79 -11.89 -12.73
N GLU A 183 -6.10 -12.94 -13.50
CA GLU A 183 -5.81 -13.00 -14.95
C GLU A 183 -6.47 -11.84 -15.72
N MET A 184 -7.66 -11.40 -15.29
CA MET A 184 -8.39 -10.32 -15.95
C MET A 184 -7.64 -8.99 -15.86
N LEU A 185 -6.97 -8.71 -14.74
CA LEU A 185 -6.21 -7.48 -14.54
C LEU A 185 -4.84 -7.48 -15.21
N LYS A 186 -4.35 -8.64 -15.69
CA LYS A 186 -3.16 -8.67 -16.56
C LYS A 186 -3.41 -7.97 -17.90
N ASN A 187 -4.68 -7.82 -18.28
CA ASN A 187 -5.11 -7.00 -19.40
C ASN A 187 -6.11 -5.92 -18.92
N PRO A 188 -5.62 -4.79 -18.39
CA PRO A 188 -6.48 -3.73 -17.86
C PRO A 188 -7.52 -3.22 -18.86
N VAL A 189 -7.18 -3.18 -20.15
CA VAL A 189 -8.10 -2.74 -21.20
C VAL A 189 -9.29 -3.68 -21.32
N GLU A 190 -9.05 -4.98 -21.22
CA GLU A 190 -10.10 -6.00 -21.19
C GLU A 190 -10.91 -5.93 -19.91
N TYR A 191 -10.29 -5.69 -18.75
CA TYR A 191 -10.99 -5.47 -17.48
C TYR A 191 -12.02 -4.33 -17.59
N TYR A 192 -11.58 -3.12 -17.93
CA TYR A 192 -12.47 -1.96 -18.06
C TYR A 192 -13.42 -2.08 -19.25
N GLY A 193 -12.97 -2.65 -20.37
CA GLY A 193 -13.78 -2.88 -21.56
C GLY A 193 -14.93 -3.87 -21.31
N ASN A 194 -14.68 -4.94 -20.56
CA ASN A 194 -15.73 -5.90 -20.18
C ASN A 194 -16.69 -5.30 -19.17
N HIS A 195 -16.20 -4.58 -18.16
CA HIS A 195 -17.09 -3.86 -17.22
C HIS A 195 -17.98 -2.88 -17.97
N LEU A 196 -17.39 -2.12 -18.91
CA LEU A 196 -18.13 -1.20 -19.76
C LEU A 196 -19.26 -1.90 -20.52
N LEU A 197 -19.11 -3.16 -20.94
CA LEU A 197 -20.11 -3.89 -21.71
C LEU A 197 -21.14 -4.67 -20.88
N LEU A 198 -20.75 -5.16 -19.70
CA LEU A 198 -21.48 -6.20 -18.97
C LEU A 198 -22.17 -5.68 -17.69
N THR A 199 -21.77 -4.53 -17.18
CA THR A 199 -22.29 -4.01 -15.88
C THR A 199 -23.78 -3.63 -15.97
N PRO A 200 -24.58 -3.69 -14.89
CA PRO A 200 -26.00 -3.31 -14.92
C PRO A 200 -26.25 -1.81 -15.23
N ASP A 201 -27.45 -1.49 -15.75
CA ASP A 201 -27.86 -0.13 -16.15
C ASP A 201 -27.80 0.95 -15.03
N SER A 202 -27.65 0.53 -13.77
CA SER A 202 -27.61 1.42 -12.61
C SER A 202 -26.29 2.19 -12.45
N TYR A 203 -25.23 1.83 -13.17
CA TYR A 203 -23.92 2.48 -13.05
C TYR A 203 -23.59 3.37 -14.25
N SER A 204 -23.05 4.55 -13.97
CA SER A 204 -22.55 5.47 -15.00
C SER A 204 -21.26 4.92 -15.62
N PRO A 205 -21.16 4.84 -16.95
CA PRO A 205 -19.99 4.30 -17.64
C PRO A 205 -18.79 5.27 -17.68
N ALA A 206 -18.86 6.38 -16.95
CA ALA A 206 -17.85 7.43 -16.99
C ALA A 206 -16.48 6.91 -16.48
N ALA A 207 -16.49 6.13 -15.39
CA ALA A 207 -15.27 5.58 -14.80
C ALA A 207 -14.52 4.67 -15.79
N GLU A 208 -15.23 3.75 -16.45
CA GLU A 208 -14.64 2.85 -17.45
C GLU A 208 -14.08 3.63 -18.65
N LEU A 209 -14.80 4.64 -19.13
CA LEU A 209 -14.36 5.44 -20.26
C LEU A 209 -13.14 6.30 -19.92
N ASP A 210 -13.06 6.79 -18.69
CA ASP A 210 -11.92 7.53 -18.20
C ASP A 210 -10.71 6.61 -18.03
N ALA A 211 -10.91 5.40 -17.48
CA ALA A 211 -9.87 4.37 -17.37
C ALA A 211 -9.28 4.02 -18.74
N LEU A 212 -10.15 3.70 -19.70
CA LEU A 212 -9.74 3.39 -21.08
C LEU A 212 -9.04 4.58 -21.76
N ARG A 213 -9.38 5.82 -21.40
CA ARG A 213 -8.70 7.02 -21.90
C ARG A 213 -7.30 7.18 -21.32
N VAL A 214 -7.11 6.86 -20.04
CA VAL A 214 -5.80 6.88 -19.37
C VAL A 214 -4.91 5.77 -19.92
N LEU A 215 -5.43 4.55 -20.05
CA LEU A 215 -4.71 3.42 -20.65
C LEU A 215 -4.34 3.70 -22.11
N ASN A 216 -5.20 4.40 -22.86
CA ASN A 216 -4.94 4.88 -24.21
C ASN A 216 -4.44 3.80 -25.18
N ASP A 217 -4.94 2.57 -25.01
CA ASP A 217 -4.51 1.40 -25.77
C ASP A 217 -5.48 1.08 -26.92
N VAL A 218 -4.93 0.71 -28.09
CA VAL A 218 -5.72 0.42 -29.30
C VAL A 218 -6.57 -0.84 -29.16
N SER A 219 -6.22 -1.76 -28.26
CA SER A 219 -7.04 -2.93 -27.92
C SER A 219 -8.39 -2.57 -27.29
N ALA A 220 -8.60 -1.30 -26.89
CA ALA A 220 -9.90 -0.82 -26.40
C ALA A 220 -10.95 -0.65 -27.52
N ILE A 221 -10.53 -0.54 -28.78
CA ILE A 221 -11.39 -0.26 -29.94
C ILE A 221 -12.62 -1.20 -30.02
N PRO A 222 -12.48 -2.54 -29.95
CA PRO A 222 -13.63 -3.44 -30.08
C PRO A 222 -14.69 -3.23 -28.99
N TYR A 223 -14.27 -2.93 -27.77
CA TYR A 223 -15.18 -2.64 -26.65
C TYR A 223 -15.95 -1.35 -26.89
N LEU A 224 -15.29 -0.28 -27.33
CA LEU A 224 -15.91 1.01 -27.63
C LEU A 224 -16.89 0.91 -28.81
N GLU A 225 -16.54 0.17 -29.86
CA GLU A 225 -17.42 -0.05 -31.02
C GLU A 225 -18.68 -0.83 -30.67
N LYS A 226 -18.55 -1.86 -29.81
CA LYS A 226 -19.70 -2.62 -29.31
C LYS A 226 -20.57 -1.75 -28.39
N THR A 227 -19.94 -0.94 -27.53
CA THR A 227 -20.63 -0.01 -26.62
C THR A 227 -21.46 1.03 -27.39
N LEU A 228 -20.95 1.58 -28.51
CA LEU A 228 -21.68 2.56 -29.33
C LEU A 228 -23.00 2.05 -29.90
N LYS A 229 -23.11 0.74 -30.14
CA LYS A 229 -24.30 0.10 -30.69
C LYS A 229 -25.41 -0.07 -29.65
N SER A 230 -25.07 0.00 -28.36
CA SER A 230 -26.04 -0.12 -27.28
C SER A 230 -26.78 1.21 -27.03
N GLU A 231 -28.09 1.13 -26.82
CA GLU A 231 -28.92 2.29 -26.46
C GLU A 231 -28.60 2.82 -25.06
N ARG A 232 -28.06 1.96 -24.18
CA ARG A 232 -27.66 2.33 -22.82
C ARG A 232 -26.72 3.54 -22.78
N TYR A 233 -25.82 3.66 -23.75
CA TYR A 233 -24.76 4.69 -23.76
C TYR A 233 -25.12 5.92 -24.60
N LEU A 234 -26.40 6.14 -24.91
CA LEU A 234 -26.84 7.30 -25.71
C LEU A 234 -26.26 8.63 -25.20
N LYS A 235 -26.23 8.82 -23.87
CA LYS A 235 -25.69 10.02 -23.22
C LYS A 235 -24.16 10.16 -23.36
N HIS A 236 -23.43 9.07 -23.57
CA HIS A 236 -21.97 9.02 -23.64
C HIS A 236 -21.43 8.81 -25.06
N ARG A 237 -22.30 8.72 -26.08
CA ARG A 237 -21.89 8.47 -27.48
C ARG A 237 -20.86 9.47 -28.00
N LYS A 238 -20.92 10.72 -27.58
CA LYS A 238 -19.96 11.76 -27.98
C LYS A 238 -18.55 11.41 -27.47
N ASP A 239 -18.43 11.06 -26.21
CA ASP A 239 -17.16 10.75 -25.55
C ASP A 239 -16.56 9.45 -26.10
N ILE A 240 -17.40 8.43 -26.28
CA ILE A 240 -16.98 7.15 -26.88
C ILE A 240 -16.45 7.37 -28.31
N LYS A 241 -17.16 8.16 -29.14
CA LYS A 241 -16.71 8.50 -30.50
C LYS A 241 -15.39 9.27 -30.50
N ALA A 242 -15.22 10.21 -29.57
CA ALA A 242 -14.00 11.00 -29.44
C ALA A 242 -12.79 10.10 -29.08
N LEU A 243 -12.96 9.22 -28.09
CA LEU A 243 -11.92 8.26 -27.69
C LEU A 243 -11.61 7.28 -28.83
N LEU A 244 -12.63 6.73 -29.48
CA LEU A 244 -12.46 5.82 -30.62
C LEU A 244 -11.68 6.48 -31.77
N LEU A 245 -12.01 7.74 -32.10
CA LEU A 245 -11.30 8.49 -33.13
C LEU A 245 -9.83 8.72 -32.76
N LYS A 246 -9.54 9.04 -31.49
CA LYS A 246 -8.18 9.20 -30.97
C LYS A 246 -7.38 7.91 -31.16
N LEU A 247 -7.92 6.77 -30.71
CA LEU A 247 -7.23 5.48 -30.79
C LEU A 247 -7.03 5.01 -32.25
N LYS A 248 -8.02 5.23 -33.13
CA LYS A 248 -7.88 4.89 -34.57
C LYS A 248 -6.78 5.70 -35.26
N LYS A 249 -6.64 6.99 -34.93
CA LYS A 249 -5.54 7.82 -35.44
C LYS A 249 -4.17 7.27 -35.02
N THR A 250 -4.04 6.73 -33.81
CA THR A 250 -2.81 6.08 -33.34
C THR A 250 -2.44 4.85 -34.16
N VAL A 251 -3.43 4.10 -34.67
CA VAL A 251 -3.20 2.94 -35.55
C VAL A 251 -2.79 3.39 -36.95
N SER A 252 -3.47 4.40 -37.52
CA SER A 252 -3.21 4.87 -38.89
C SER A 252 -1.94 5.72 -39.06
N GLY A 253 -1.38 6.23 -37.96
CA GLY A 253 -0.15 7.01 -37.96
C GLY A 253 1.12 6.20 -37.68
N LYS A 254 1.00 4.88 -37.52
CA LYS A 254 2.10 3.91 -37.47
C LYS A 254 2.19 3.20 -38.82
#